data_AF-A0A097PNK8-F1
#
_entry.id   AF-A0A097PNK8-F1
#
_cell.length_a   1.000
_cell.length_b   1.000
_cell.length_c   1.000
_cell.angle_alpha   90.00
_cell.angle_beta   90.00
_cell.angle_gamma   90.00
#
_symmetry.space_group_name_H-M   'P 1'
#
loop_
_entity.id
_entity.type
_entity.pdbx_description
1 polymer ?
#
loop_
_entity_poly.entity_id
_entity_poly.type
_entity_poly.pdbx_seq_one_letter_code
_entity_poly.pdbx_strand_id
1 'polypeptide(L)'
;IRPGGSVESDKLPSDVRKRAMDAIDSSGRRVTIGDVASKAGLKLNEAQKALQALAADTNGFLEVSDEGDVLYVFPKDYRSKLAGKSFWIKAEPLLEKGKMAAEYVVRVSFGTALIASIVIVYTTIIAIASSRESDDRGRRGRSYGSGFNFYLNPADLFWYWDPYYYRRRRVREGGMNFIESVFSVVFGDGDPNQGIEEERWKLIGQYIASNGGVVTAEELAPYLDLETGEKTDDDSYILPVLLRFDGQPEVDEEGNILYRFPSLQRTAAPQRSGRKEYVGRRWADFVGDVEKFFNEKKWQFSKTSASERALVIGLGGLNLFGVIFLGTMLK
;
A
#
# COMPACT_ATOMS: atom_id res chain seq x y z
N ILE A 1 -20.28 -29.37 21.41
CA ILE A 1 -19.68 -28.73 20.20
C ILE A 1 -18.63 -29.69 19.68
N ARG A 2 -18.82 -30.33 18.52
CA ARG A 2 -17.79 -31.20 17.94
C ARG A 2 -16.62 -30.30 17.49
N PRO A 3 -15.38 -30.50 17.97
CA PRO A 3 -14.24 -29.81 17.38
C PRO A 3 -14.11 -30.26 15.92
N GLY A 4 -13.98 -29.32 14.99
CA GLY A 4 -13.74 -29.61 13.56
C GLY A 4 -14.79 -29.15 12.55
N GLY A 5 -15.84 -28.43 12.97
CA GLY A 5 -16.82 -27.84 12.03
C GLY A 5 -16.44 -26.47 11.48
N SER A 6 -15.73 -25.65 12.27
CA SER A 6 -15.27 -24.31 11.87
C SER A 6 -13.81 -24.32 11.45
N VAL A 7 -13.50 -23.56 10.39
CA VAL A 7 -12.13 -23.20 10.05
C VAL A 7 -11.70 -22.08 10.99
N GLU A 8 -10.72 -22.32 11.85
CA GLU A 8 -10.28 -21.35 12.85
C GLU A 8 -9.60 -20.14 12.19
N SER A 9 -8.91 -20.35 11.07
CA SER A 9 -8.27 -19.27 10.30
C SER A 9 -9.27 -18.27 9.70
N ASP A 10 -10.54 -18.64 9.57
CA ASP A 10 -11.58 -17.75 9.05
C ASP A 10 -12.02 -16.70 10.08
N LYS A 11 -11.77 -16.94 11.37
CA LYS A 11 -12.05 -16.00 12.46
C LYS A 11 -11.00 -14.90 12.58
N LEU A 12 -9.86 -15.05 11.91
CA LEU A 12 -8.78 -14.07 11.94
C LEU A 12 -9.07 -12.93 10.97
N PRO A 13 -8.68 -11.69 11.31
CA PRO A 13 -8.56 -10.61 10.33
C PRO A 13 -7.70 -11.06 9.15
N SER A 14 -8.12 -10.73 7.93
CA SER A 14 -7.48 -11.30 6.74
C SER A 14 -6.08 -10.75 6.49
N ASP A 15 -5.83 -9.51 6.90
CA ASP A 15 -4.50 -8.89 6.92
C ASP A 15 -3.55 -9.62 7.87
N VAL A 16 -3.99 -9.92 9.11
CA VAL A 16 -3.21 -10.65 10.12
C VAL A 16 -2.87 -12.05 9.60
N ARG A 17 -3.87 -12.75 9.03
CA ARG A 17 -3.68 -14.08 8.44
C ARG A 17 -2.65 -14.05 7.30
N LYS A 18 -2.79 -13.12 6.34
CA LYS A 18 -1.89 -13.01 5.19
C LYS A 18 -0.46 -12.71 5.62
N ARG A 19 -0.27 -11.71 6.49
CA ARG A 19 1.04 -11.32 7.01
C ARG A 19 1.71 -12.45 7.79
N ALA A 20 0.95 -13.19 8.60
CA ALA A 20 1.46 -14.37 9.28
C ALA A 20 1.87 -15.48 8.31
N MET A 21 1.06 -15.76 7.28
CA MET A 21 1.40 -16.74 6.25
C MET A 21 2.65 -16.37 5.46
N ASP A 22 2.81 -15.10 5.10
CA ASP A 22 3.99 -14.61 4.39
C ASP A 22 5.26 -14.69 5.27
N ALA A 23 5.13 -14.38 6.57
CA ALA A 23 6.21 -14.56 7.53
C ALA A 23 6.61 -16.05 7.67
N ILE A 24 5.64 -16.96 7.81
CA ILE A 24 5.87 -18.42 7.88
C ILE A 24 6.66 -18.91 6.66
N ASP A 25 6.26 -18.50 5.46
CA ASP A 25 6.94 -18.90 4.22
C ASP A 25 8.37 -18.36 4.14
N SER A 26 8.55 -17.09 4.49
CA SER A 26 9.87 -16.44 4.51
C SER A 26 10.85 -17.04 5.54
N SER A 27 10.33 -17.73 6.55
CA SER A 27 11.11 -18.40 7.60
C SER A 27 11.29 -19.90 7.35
N GLY A 28 10.93 -20.40 6.17
CA GLY A 28 11.12 -21.81 5.83
C GLY A 28 10.12 -22.76 6.49
N ARG A 29 8.96 -22.25 6.93
CA ARG A 29 7.82 -23.01 7.48
C ARG A 29 8.07 -23.71 8.82
N ARG A 30 9.15 -23.36 9.51
CA ARG A 30 9.42 -23.70 10.92
C ARG A 30 9.63 -22.38 11.63
N VAL A 31 8.75 -22.02 12.56
CA VAL A 31 8.74 -20.67 13.15
C VAL A 31 8.35 -20.69 14.62
N THR A 32 8.89 -19.74 15.37
CA THR A 32 8.37 -19.35 16.68
C THR A 32 7.30 -18.25 16.54
N ILE A 33 6.66 -17.91 17.67
CA ILE A 33 5.77 -16.73 17.74
C ILE A 33 6.59 -15.44 17.48
N GLY A 34 7.82 -15.37 17.98
CA GLY A 34 8.75 -14.25 17.78
C GLY A 34 9.13 -14.04 16.31
N ASP A 35 9.41 -15.12 15.59
CA ASP A 35 9.74 -15.09 14.17
C ASP A 35 8.60 -14.46 13.35
N VAL A 36 7.36 -14.85 13.65
CA VAL A 36 6.19 -14.31 12.96
C VAL A 36 5.91 -12.88 13.38
N ALA A 37 5.95 -12.57 14.68
CA ALA A 37 5.68 -11.23 15.17
C ALA A 37 6.67 -10.20 14.60
N SER A 38 7.97 -10.50 14.67
CA SER A 38 9.03 -9.62 14.15
C SER A 38 8.93 -9.43 12.63
N LYS A 39 8.79 -10.50 11.85
CA LYS A 39 8.75 -10.42 10.39
C LYS A 39 7.44 -9.88 9.81
N ALA A 40 6.32 -10.07 10.50
CA ALA A 40 5.01 -9.61 10.06
C ALA A 40 4.61 -8.25 10.66
N GLY A 41 5.39 -7.74 11.62
CA GLY A 41 5.02 -6.57 12.41
C GLY A 41 3.73 -6.78 13.23
N LEU A 42 3.42 -8.02 13.61
CA LEU A 42 2.20 -8.37 14.34
C LEU A 42 2.39 -8.26 15.85
N LYS A 43 1.31 -7.98 16.58
CA LYS A 43 1.33 -8.16 18.04
C LYS A 43 1.58 -9.63 18.35
N LEU A 44 2.25 -9.93 19.46
CA LEU A 44 2.55 -11.32 19.83
C LEU A 44 1.29 -12.17 19.99
N ASN A 45 0.23 -11.61 20.57
CA ASN A 45 -1.04 -12.31 20.73
C ASN A 45 -1.73 -12.61 19.37
N GLU A 46 -1.62 -11.71 18.39
CA GLU A 46 -2.12 -11.90 17.03
C GLU A 46 -1.30 -12.97 16.30
N ALA A 47 0.02 -12.91 16.39
CA ALA A 47 0.93 -13.90 15.81
C ALA A 47 0.66 -15.30 16.40
N GLN A 48 0.52 -15.40 17.73
CA GLN A 48 0.19 -16.65 18.40
C GLN A 48 -1.15 -17.22 17.96
N LYS A 49 -2.21 -16.41 17.97
CA LYS A 49 -3.55 -16.85 17.51
C LYS A 49 -3.52 -17.28 16.06
N ALA A 50 -2.81 -16.54 15.20
CA ALA A 50 -2.67 -16.87 13.79
C ALA A 50 -1.96 -18.21 13.60
N LEU A 51 -0.83 -18.43 14.28
CA LEU A 51 -0.09 -19.69 14.24
C LEU A 51 -0.92 -20.89 14.68
N GLN A 52 -1.62 -20.76 15.81
CA GLN A 52 -2.47 -21.82 16.34
C GLN A 52 -3.63 -22.17 15.40
N ALA A 53 -4.32 -21.16 14.88
CA ALA A 53 -5.43 -21.35 13.94
C ALA A 53 -4.93 -21.99 12.62
N LEU A 54 -3.84 -21.47 12.06
CA LEU A 54 -3.24 -22.02 10.83
C LEU A 54 -2.76 -23.46 11.04
N ALA A 55 -2.12 -23.77 12.17
CA ALA A 55 -1.63 -25.12 12.46
C ALA A 55 -2.78 -26.11 12.60
N ALA A 56 -3.84 -25.73 13.34
CA ALA A 56 -5.04 -26.53 13.53
C ALA A 56 -5.76 -26.84 12.20
N ASP A 57 -5.75 -25.91 11.25
CA ASP A 57 -6.43 -26.08 9.97
C ASP A 57 -5.61 -26.78 8.89
N THR A 58 -4.28 -26.85 9.03
CA THR A 58 -3.37 -27.33 7.97
C THR A 58 -2.54 -28.55 8.32
N ASN A 59 -2.84 -29.21 9.44
CA ASN A 59 -2.03 -30.28 10.04
C ASN A 59 -0.60 -29.82 10.35
N GLY A 60 -0.46 -28.57 10.80
CA GLY A 60 0.78 -28.11 11.42
C GLY A 60 0.96 -28.79 12.78
N PHE A 61 2.20 -29.05 13.16
CA PHE A 61 2.53 -29.67 14.44
C PHE A 61 3.52 -28.83 15.22
N LEU A 62 3.61 -29.11 16.52
CA LEU A 62 4.54 -28.46 17.43
C LEU A 62 5.78 -29.34 17.60
N GLU A 63 6.94 -28.71 17.54
CA GLU A 63 8.24 -29.30 17.86
C GLU A 63 8.86 -28.46 18.98
N VAL A 64 9.68 -29.06 19.83
CA VAL A 64 10.43 -28.33 20.86
C VAL A 64 11.88 -28.28 20.39
N SER A 65 12.48 -27.08 20.37
CA SER A 65 13.90 -26.92 20.04
C SER A 65 14.78 -27.51 21.15
N ASP A 66 16.07 -27.71 20.83
CA ASP A 66 17.06 -28.13 21.83
C ASP A 66 17.22 -27.10 22.98
N GLU A 67 16.81 -25.86 22.75
CA GLU A 67 16.82 -24.74 23.71
C GLU A 67 15.52 -24.66 24.53
N GLY A 68 14.53 -25.53 24.25
CA GLY A 68 13.25 -25.58 24.95
C GLY A 68 12.16 -24.67 24.36
N ASP A 69 12.38 -24.06 23.19
CA ASP A 69 11.41 -23.20 22.54
C ASP A 69 10.39 -23.99 21.72
N VAL A 70 9.13 -23.53 21.70
CA VAL A 70 8.05 -24.14 20.93
C VAL A 70 8.08 -23.65 19.48
N LEU A 71 8.29 -24.58 18.55
CA LEU A 71 8.34 -24.37 17.12
C LEU A 71 7.04 -24.85 16.47
N TYR A 72 6.44 -24.01 15.63
CA TYR A 72 5.33 -24.38 14.75
C TYR A 72 5.89 -24.81 13.40
N VAL A 73 5.61 -26.05 13.01
CA VAL A 73 6.09 -26.64 11.75
C VAL A 73 4.92 -26.84 10.80
N PHE A 74 5.02 -26.21 9.63
CA PHE A 74 3.99 -26.26 8.60
C PHE A 74 4.43 -27.12 7.41
N PRO A 75 3.54 -27.99 6.88
CA PRO A 75 3.85 -28.77 5.70
C PRO A 75 3.96 -27.87 4.45
N LYS A 76 4.67 -28.32 3.40
CA LYS A 76 4.89 -27.53 2.16
C LYS A 76 3.59 -27.12 1.47
N ASP A 77 2.53 -27.91 1.64
CA ASP A 77 1.22 -27.75 1.01
C ASP A 77 0.17 -27.11 1.96
N TYR A 78 0.59 -26.53 3.09
CA TYR A 78 -0.34 -25.97 4.09
C TYR A 78 -1.28 -24.91 3.50
N ARG A 79 -0.79 -24.01 2.62
CA ARG A 79 -1.63 -23.01 1.93
C ARG A 79 -2.73 -23.65 1.08
N SER A 80 -2.41 -24.72 0.34
CA SER A 80 -3.35 -25.43 -0.50
C SER A 80 -4.39 -26.19 0.33
N LYS A 81 -3.97 -26.82 1.43
CA LYS A 81 -4.88 -27.45 2.41
C LYS A 81 -5.84 -26.43 3.01
N LEU A 82 -5.33 -25.25 3.37
CA LEU A 82 -6.12 -24.16 3.92
C LEU A 82 -7.16 -23.65 2.92
N ALA A 83 -6.76 -23.41 1.67
CA ALA A 83 -7.67 -23.02 0.59
C ALA A 83 -8.69 -24.12 0.23
N GLY A 84 -8.34 -25.39 0.43
CA GLY A 84 -9.27 -26.51 0.32
C GLY A 84 -10.38 -26.47 1.36
N LYS A 85 -10.07 -25.98 2.57
CA LYS A 85 -10.95 -25.97 3.74
C LYS A 85 -11.82 -24.71 3.84
N SER A 86 -11.29 -23.54 3.44
CA SER A 86 -11.98 -22.25 3.55
C SER A 86 -12.50 -21.73 2.22
N PHE A 87 -13.79 -21.41 2.16
CA PHE A 87 -14.39 -20.67 1.05
C PHE A 87 -13.96 -19.20 1.04
N TRP A 88 -13.84 -18.58 2.22
CA TRP A 88 -13.45 -17.17 2.35
C TRP A 88 -12.06 -16.91 1.79
N ILE A 89 -11.10 -17.81 2.04
CA ILE A 89 -9.73 -17.71 1.52
C ILE A 89 -9.70 -17.83 -0.02
N LYS A 90 -10.63 -18.59 -0.62
CA LYS A 90 -10.78 -18.66 -2.09
C LYS A 90 -11.46 -17.42 -2.68
N ALA A 91 -12.43 -16.84 -1.97
CA ALA A 91 -13.21 -15.69 -2.44
C ALA A 91 -12.47 -14.36 -2.28
N GLU A 92 -11.59 -14.23 -1.28
CA GLU A 92 -10.82 -13.02 -1.01
C GLU A 92 -10.06 -12.44 -2.24
N PRO A 93 -9.30 -13.23 -3.03
CA PRO A 93 -8.65 -12.70 -4.22
C PRO A 93 -9.65 -12.25 -5.31
N LEU A 94 -10.86 -12.81 -5.33
CA LEU A 94 -11.92 -12.38 -6.24
C LEU A 94 -12.51 -11.04 -5.80
N LEU A 95 -12.62 -10.83 -4.48
CA LEU A 95 -13.13 -9.60 -3.90
C LEU A 95 -12.15 -8.44 -4.09
N GLU A 96 -10.84 -8.69 -3.92
CA GLU A 96 -9.79 -7.74 -4.25
C GLU A 96 -9.78 -7.38 -5.75
N LYS A 97 -9.91 -8.39 -6.61
CA LYS A 97 -10.08 -8.17 -8.06
C LYS A 97 -11.36 -7.40 -8.39
N GLY A 98 -12.45 -7.65 -7.66
CA GLY A 98 -13.72 -6.95 -7.80
C GLY A 98 -13.62 -5.49 -7.41
N LYS A 99 -12.92 -5.16 -6.32
CA LYS A 99 -12.66 -3.77 -5.93
C LYS A 99 -11.85 -3.03 -6.99
N MET A 100 -10.78 -3.65 -7.51
CA MET A 100 -10.00 -3.08 -8.62
C MET A 100 -10.87 -2.87 -9.87
N ALA A 101 -11.75 -3.81 -10.20
CA ALA A 101 -12.67 -3.69 -11.32
C ALA A 101 -13.73 -2.59 -11.10
N ALA A 102 -14.24 -2.42 -9.87
CA ALA A 102 -15.19 -1.36 -9.54
C ALA A 102 -14.55 0.03 -9.66
N GLU A 103 -13.36 0.22 -9.11
CA GLU A 103 -12.58 1.47 -9.27
C GLU A 103 -12.32 1.77 -10.75
N TYR A 104 -11.97 0.73 -11.53
CA TYR A 104 -11.82 0.83 -12.97
C TYR A 104 -13.11 1.26 -13.68
N VAL A 105 -14.25 0.61 -13.40
CA VAL A 105 -15.54 0.93 -14.03
C VAL A 105 -16.00 2.35 -13.70
N VAL A 106 -15.85 2.80 -12.46
CA VAL A 106 -16.19 4.18 -12.07
C VAL A 106 -15.34 5.19 -12.84
N ARG A 107 -14.03 4.95 -12.94
CA ARG A 107 -13.16 5.83 -13.71
C ARG A 107 -13.47 5.83 -15.19
N VAL A 108 -13.66 4.64 -15.77
CA VAL A 108 -13.97 4.49 -17.18
C VAL A 108 -15.27 5.21 -17.47
N SER A 109 -16.37 4.85 -16.81
CA SER A 109 -17.67 5.51 -17.03
C SER A 109 -17.59 7.04 -16.95
N PHE A 110 -16.96 7.59 -15.91
CA PHE A 110 -16.76 9.03 -15.78
C PHE A 110 -15.93 9.64 -16.91
N GLY A 111 -14.77 9.05 -17.23
CA GLY A 111 -13.89 9.54 -18.30
C GLY A 111 -14.56 9.53 -19.67
N THR A 112 -15.28 8.45 -20.01
CA THR A 112 -16.06 8.37 -21.25
C THR A 112 -17.19 9.41 -21.28
N ALA A 113 -17.90 9.59 -20.16
CA ALA A 113 -18.98 10.57 -20.08
C ALA A 113 -18.43 12.00 -20.24
N LEU A 114 -17.28 12.30 -19.64
CA LEU A 114 -16.61 13.58 -19.77
C LEU A 114 -16.21 13.85 -21.23
N ILE A 115 -15.55 12.90 -21.89
CA ILE A 115 -15.15 13.04 -23.31
C ILE A 115 -16.39 13.18 -24.21
N ALA A 116 -17.40 12.34 -24.01
CA ALA A 116 -18.65 12.42 -24.76
C ALA A 116 -19.33 13.79 -24.58
N SER A 117 -19.33 14.34 -23.37
CA SER A 117 -19.90 15.66 -23.10
C SER A 117 -19.19 16.75 -23.91
N ILE A 118 -17.85 16.74 -23.93
CA ILE A 118 -17.05 17.70 -24.67
C ILE A 118 -17.35 17.58 -26.17
N VAL A 119 -17.31 16.36 -26.72
CA VAL A 119 -17.56 16.15 -28.15
C VAL A 119 -18.95 16.65 -28.52
N ILE A 120 -20.00 16.26 -27.79
CA ILE A 120 -21.39 16.65 -28.08
C ILE A 120 -21.57 18.16 -27.99
N VAL A 121 -21.07 18.80 -26.94
CA VAL A 121 -21.19 20.25 -26.74
C VAL A 121 -20.54 21.00 -27.90
N TYR A 122 -19.29 20.68 -28.23
CA TYR A 122 -18.58 21.39 -29.29
C TYR A 122 -19.11 21.09 -30.69
N THR A 123 -19.51 19.84 -31.00
CA THR A 123 -20.14 19.54 -32.30
C THR A 123 -21.46 20.27 -32.47
N THR A 124 -22.25 20.41 -31.40
CA THR A 124 -23.55 21.09 -31.46
C THR A 124 -23.36 22.61 -31.60
N ILE A 125 -22.39 23.21 -30.90
CA ILE A 125 -22.03 24.63 -31.08
C ILE A 125 -21.62 24.90 -32.53
N ILE A 126 -20.76 24.07 -33.12
CA ILE A 126 -20.33 24.21 -34.52
C ILE A 126 -21.52 24.05 -35.47
N ALA A 127 -22.38 23.06 -35.25
CA ALA A 127 -23.57 22.85 -36.07
C ALA A 127 -24.50 24.07 -36.04
N ILE A 128 -24.78 24.64 -34.86
CA ILE A 128 -25.62 25.85 -34.72
C ILE A 128 -24.94 27.09 -35.32
N ALA A 129 -23.62 27.23 -35.16
CA ALA A 129 -22.87 28.33 -35.77
C ALA A 129 -22.91 28.26 -37.30
N SER A 130 -22.78 27.06 -37.87
CA SER A 130 -22.85 26.84 -39.31
C SER A 130 -24.26 26.99 -39.90
N SER A 131 -25.31 26.73 -39.12
CA SER A 131 -26.70 26.87 -39.57
C SER A 131 -27.23 28.30 -39.50
N ARG A 132 -26.51 29.21 -38.83
CA ARG A 132 -26.82 30.66 -38.81
C ARG A 132 -26.22 31.43 -39.97
N GLU A 133 -25.47 30.77 -40.85
CA GLU A 133 -24.84 31.40 -42.01
C GLU A 133 -25.41 30.81 -43.30
N SER A 134 -26.48 31.41 -43.78
CA SER A 134 -26.99 31.23 -45.14
C SER A 134 -27.19 32.59 -45.78
N ASP A 135 -26.08 33.17 -46.26
CA ASP A 135 -25.90 33.66 -47.63
C ASP A 135 -24.62 34.50 -47.70
N ASP A 136 -23.54 33.92 -48.25
CA ASP A 136 -22.85 34.57 -49.36
C ASP A 136 -21.88 33.64 -50.10
N ARG A 137 -22.00 33.65 -51.42
CA ARG A 137 -21.15 32.90 -52.35
C ARG A 137 -19.82 33.62 -52.49
N GLY A 138 -18.73 33.04 -51.99
CA GLY A 138 -17.40 33.59 -52.27
C GLY A 138 -16.26 32.77 -51.72
N ARG A 139 -15.59 32.03 -52.60
CA ARG A 139 -14.30 31.37 -52.35
C ARG A 139 -13.33 32.29 -51.59
N ARG A 140 -12.84 31.82 -50.45
CA ARG A 140 -11.41 31.87 -50.06
C ARG A 140 -11.19 30.85 -48.95
N GLY A 141 -10.51 29.76 -49.30
CA GLY A 141 -9.97 28.82 -48.33
C GLY A 141 -8.95 29.54 -47.46
N ARG A 142 -9.41 30.08 -46.33
CA ARG A 142 -8.56 30.29 -45.17
C ARG A 142 -8.56 28.96 -44.44
N SER A 143 -7.44 28.27 -44.57
CA SER A 143 -7.03 27.26 -43.60
C SER A 143 -7.16 27.93 -42.23
N TYR A 144 -8.21 27.59 -41.49
CA TYR A 144 -8.21 27.81 -40.05
C TYR A 144 -6.99 27.04 -39.56
N GLY A 145 -5.91 27.77 -39.26
CA GLY A 145 -4.86 27.27 -38.42
C GLY A 145 -5.54 26.88 -37.13
N SER A 146 -5.82 25.58 -36.98
CA SER A 146 -6.23 24.95 -35.75
C SER A 146 -5.09 25.13 -34.76
N GLY A 147 -4.99 26.32 -34.18
CA GLY A 147 -4.07 26.65 -33.09
C GLY A 147 -4.41 25.91 -31.80
N PHE A 148 -5.51 25.17 -31.79
CA PHE A 148 -5.82 24.13 -30.82
C PHE A 148 -5.39 22.77 -31.37
N ASN A 149 -4.09 22.53 -31.47
CA ASN A 149 -3.58 21.16 -31.49
C ASN A 149 -3.78 20.59 -30.09
N PHE A 150 -4.98 20.08 -29.82
CA PHE A 150 -5.16 19.05 -28.80
C PHE A 150 -4.25 17.89 -29.22
N TYR A 151 -3.08 17.78 -28.60
CA TYR A 151 -2.27 16.57 -28.63
C TYR A 151 -3.02 15.48 -27.86
N LEU A 152 -4.15 15.03 -28.41
CA LEU A 152 -4.82 13.80 -28.01
C LEU A 152 -4.23 12.72 -28.92
N ASN A 153 -3.15 12.10 -28.48
CA ASN A 153 -2.67 10.91 -29.16
C ASN A 153 -3.73 9.81 -28.92
N PRO A 154 -4.24 9.12 -29.96
CA PRO A 154 -5.14 7.98 -29.76
C PRO A 154 -4.53 6.91 -28.83
N ALA A 155 -3.20 6.84 -28.78
CA ALA A 155 -2.45 6.01 -27.83
C ALA A 155 -2.68 6.39 -26.35
N ASP A 156 -3.00 7.65 -26.04
CA ASP A 156 -3.29 8.13 -24.68
C ASP A 156 -4.61 7.59 -24.15
N LEU A 157 -5.51 7.19 -25.05
CA LEU A 157 -6.78 6.54 -24.70
C LEU A 157 -6.58 5.09 -24.21
N PHE A 158 -5.48 4.43 -24.60
CA PHE A 158 -5.20 3.07 -24.15
C PHE A 158 -4.77 3.01 -22.67
N TRP A 159 -4.17 4.07 -22.14
CA TRP A 159 -3.84 4.17 -20.71
C TRP A 159 -5.07 4.34 -19.82
N TYR A 160 -6.12 4.93 -20.35
CA TYR A 160 -7.41 5.08 -19.68
C TYR A 160 -8.13 3.74 -19.43
N TRP A 161 -7.85 2.72 -20.27
CA TRP A 161 -8.39 1.37 -20.12
C TRP A 161 -7.51 0.44 -19.27
N ASP A 162 -6.50 0.95 -18.57
CA ASP A 162 -5.65 0.12 -17.71
C ASP A 162 -6.30 -0.15 -16.34
N PRO A 163 -6.69 -1.41 -16.02
CA PRO A 163 -7.23 -1.76 -14.70
C PRO A 163 -6.20 -1.64 -13.57
N TYR A 164 -4.91 -1.50 -13.87
CA TYR A 164 -3.83 -1.41 -12.88
C TYR A 164 -3.22 -0.01 -12.75
N TYR A 165 -3.90 1.03 -13.25
CA TYR A 165 -3.39 2.39 -13.30
C TYR A 165 -2.76 2.88 -11.99
N TYR A 166 -3.44 2.79 -10.83
CA TYR A 166 -2.89 3.30 -9.56
C TYR A 166 -1.60 2.57 -9.15
N ARG A 167 -1.50 1.27 -9.45
CA ARG A 167 -0.32 0.47 -9.13
C ARG A 167 0.86 0.84 -10.02
N ARG A 168 0.61 1.10 -11.32
CA ARG A 168 1.63 1.58 -12.26
C ARG A 168 2.03 3.03 -11.98
N ARG A 169 1.09 3.86 -11.53
CA ARG A 169 1.28 5.28 -11.19
C ARG A 169 2.26 5.47 -10.03
N ARG A 170 2.29 4.56 -9.06
CA ARG A 170 3.25 4.61 -7.94
C ARG A 170 4.71 4.58 -8.40
N VAL A 171 4.99 3.94 -9.54
CA VAL A 171 6.36 3.64 -10.00
C VAL A 171 6.88 4.69 -11.00
N ARG A 172 6.03 5.55 -11.56
CA ARG A 172 6.43 6.54 -12.58
C ARG A 172 6.46 7.96 -12.02
N GLU A 173 7.63 8.60 -12.13
CA GLU A 173 7.88 10.02 -11.86
C GLU A 173 7.98 10.87 -13.15
N GLY A 174 7.64 10.30 -14.32
CA GLY A 174 7.69 11.00 -15.61
C GLY A 174 6.48 11.90 -15.90
N GLY A 175 6.59 12.71 -16.96
CA GLY A 175 5.55 13.65 -17.41
C GLY A 175 4.20 12.99 -17.74
N MET A 176 3.13 13.76 -17.58
CA MET A 176 1.74 13.32 -17.75
C MET A 176 1.20 13.58 -19.14
N ASN A 177 0.42 12.64 -19.66
CA ASN A 177 -0.47 12.91 -20.78
C ASN A 177 -1.68 13.74 -20.30
N PHE A 178 -2.28 14.51 -21.20
CA PHE A 178 -3.41 15.39 -20.88
C PHE A 178 -4.55 14.68 -20.12
N ILE A 179 -4.93 13.49 -20.58
CA ILE A 179 -5.98 12.67 -19.97
C ILE A 179 -5.57 12.22 -18.55
N GLU A 180 -4.30 11.88 -18.33
CA GLU A 180 -3.79 11.53 -17.01
C GLU A 180 -3.80 12.73 -16.05
N SER A 181 -3.52 13.94 -16.55
CA SER A 181 -3.66 15.18 -15.79
C SER A 181 -5.11 15.41 -15.37
N VAL A 182 -6.08 15.19 -16.27
CA VAL A 182 -7.53 15.27 -15.94
C VAL A 182 -7.87 14.27 -14.83
N PHE A 183 -7.44 13.01 -14.96
CA PHE A 183 -7.73 11.99 -13.95
C PHE A 183 -7.05 12.27 -12.60
N SER A 184 -5.79 12.71 -12.60
CA SER A 184 -5.07 13.09 -11.38
C SER A 184 -5.77 14.26 -10.68
N VAL A 185 -6.26 15.25 -11.41
CA VAL A 185 -7.00 16.38 -10.83
C VAL A 185 -8.39 15.98 -10.31
N VAL A 186 -9.08 15.03 -10.91
CA VAL A 186 -10.45 14.63 -10.50
C VAL A 186 -10.45 13.57 -9.40
N PHE A 187 -9.61 12.55 -9.52
CA PHE A 187 -9.62 11.37 -8.64
C PHE A 187 -8.41 11.29 -7.71
N GLY A 188 -7.38 12.08 -7.98
CA GLY A 188 -6.11 12.01 -7.29
C GLY A 188 -5.22 10.85 -7.74
N ASP A 189 -3.99 10.83 -7.23
CA ASP A 189 -2.98 9.80 -7.53
C ASP A 189 -2.94 8.66 -6.49
N GLY A 190 -3.85 8.69 -5.51
CA GLY A 190 -3.92 7.76 -4.39
C GLY A 190 -3.03 8.15 -3.21
N ASP A 191 -3.17 7.42 -2.11
CA ASP A 191 -2.36 7.60 -0.90
C ASP A 191 -0.94 7.01 -1.12
N PRO A 192 0.13 7.82 -1.06
CA PRO A 192 1.50 7.34 -1.20
C PRO A 192 2.00 6.56 0.02
N ASN A 193 1.33 6.68 1.16
CA ASN A 193 1.68 6.05 2.44
C ASN A 193 0.77 4.85 2.77
N GLN A 194 0.10 4.29 1.76
CA GLN A 194 -0.76 3.14 2.00
C GLN A 194 0.06 1.94 2.53
N GLY A 195 -0.28 1.48 3.75
CA GLY A 195 0.42 0.37 4.40
C GLY A 195 1.70 0.78 5.13
N ILE A 196 1.98 2.08 5.24
CA ILE A 196 3.19 2.59 5.89
C ILE A 196 3.32 2.07 7.33
N GLU A 197 2.23 2.09 8.09
CA GLU A 197 2.23 1.62 9.48
C GLU A 197 2.59 0.13 9.58
N GLU A 198 2.13 -0.69 8.63
CA GLU A 198 2.49 -2.12 8.58
C GLU A 198 3.98 -2.32 8.31
N GLU A 199 4.54 -1.54 7.38
CA GLU A 199 5.97 -1.54 7.08
C GLU A 199 6.80 -1.06 8.27
N ARG A 200 6.35 -0.02 8.97
CA ARG A 200 6.96 0.51 10.20
C ARG A 200 7.14 -0.58 11.25
N TRP A 201 6.05 -1.27 11.60
CA TRP A 201 6.09 -2.32 12.62
C TRP A 201 6.93 -3.52 12.22
N LYS A 202 6.96 -3.83 10.92
CA LYS A 202 7.84 -4.88 10.38
C LYS A 202 9.31 -4.48 10.50
N LEU A 203 9.66 -3.24 10.18
CA LEU A 203 11.03 -2.73 10.33
C LEU A 203 11.47 -2.76 11.79
N ILE A 204 10.65 -2.24 12.71
CA ILE A 204 10.94 -2.26 14.16
C ILE A 204 11.13 -3.70 14.65
N GLY A 205 10.20 -4.60 14.34
CA GLY A 205 10.28 -6.00 14.79
C GLY A 205 11.51 -6.72 14.24
N GLN A 206 11.85 -6.51 12.96
CA GLN A 206 13.04 -7.09 12.34
C GLN A 206 14.33 -6.49 12.89
N TYR A 207 14.35 -5.19 13.17
CA TYR A 207 15.48 -4.51 13.79
C TYR A 207 15.79 -5.10 15.17
N ILE A 208 14.77 -5.17 16.04
CA ILE A 208 14.87 -5.77 17.38
C ILE A 208 15.37 -7.22 17.30
N ALA A 209 14.76 -8.04 16.43
CA ALA A 209 15.18 -9.44 16.26
C ALA A 209 16.62 -9.55 15.75
N SER A 210 17.05 -8.66 14.84
CA SER A 210 18.42 -8.65 14.31
C SER A 210 19.47 -8.25 15.35
N ASN A 211 19.08 -7.42 16.34
CA ASN A 211 19.90 -7.04 17.49
C ASN A 211 19.85 -8.07 18.64
N GLY A 212 19.29 -9.26 18.40
CA GLY A 212 19.19 -10.30 19.43
C GLY A 212 18.18 -9.95 20.53
N GLY A 213 17.16 -9.16 20.20
CA GLY A 213 16.06 -8.82 21.09
C GLY A 213 16.43 -7.86 22.22
N VAL A 214 17.51 -7.08 22.10
CA VAL A 214 17.86 -6.01 23.04
C VAL A 214 18.22 -4.77 22.25
N VAL A 215 17.61 -3.63 22.58
CA VAL A 215 17.81 -2.34 21.89
C VAL A 215 17.70 -1.18 22.87
N THR A 216 18.24 -0.03 22.52
CA THR A 216 18.00 1.24 23.25
C THR A 216 16.84 2.01 22.61
N ALA A 217 16.31 3.02 23.31
CA ALA A 217 15.24 3.84 22.75
C ALA A 217 15.72 4.65 21.54
N GLU A 218 16.97 5.15 21.58
CA GLU A 218 17.59 5.94 20.51
C GLU A 218 17.80 5.14 19.22
N GLU A 219 18.03 3.83 19.32
CA GLU A 219 18.13 2.95 18.16
C GLU A 219 16.81 2.82 17.40
N LEU A 220 15.68 2.90 18.11
CA LEU A 220 14.34 2.79 17.53
C LEU A 220 13.72 4.14 17.16
N ALA A 221 14.24 5.24 17.71
CA ALA A 221 13.82 6.61 17.41
C ALA A 221 13.62 6.90 15.90
N PRO A 222 14.47 6.44 14.96
CA PRO A 222 14.27 6.71 13.52
C PRO A 222 13.01 6.09 12.89
N TYR A 223 12.35 5.15 13.58
CA TYR A 223 11.15 4.45 13.10
C TYR A 223 9.87 4.88 13.85
N LEU A 224 10.00 5.78 14.82
CA LEU A 224 8.92 6.19 15.71
C LEU A 224 8.55 7.66 15.48
N ASP A 225 7.29 7.99 15.70
CA ASP A 225 6.81 9.35 15.62
C ASP A 225 7.21 10.09 16.91
N LEU A 226 8.27 10.90 16.82
CA LEU A 226 8.71 11.76 17.92
C LEU A 226 8.02 13.11 17.82
N GLU A 227 7.34 13.55 18.87
CA GLU A 227 6.79 14.91 18.95
C GLU A 227 7.95 15.92 18.99
N THR A 228 8.23 16.57 17.87
CA THR A 228 9.26 17.62 17.78
C THR A 228 8.80 18.85 18.56
N GLY A 229 9.17 18.97 19.84
CA GLY A 229 8.96 20.23 20.56
C GLY A 229 9.10 20.21 22.08
N GLU A 230 8.89 19.09 22.76
CA GLU A 230 9.03 19.01 24.21
C GLU A 230 10.18 18.08 24.60
N LYS A 231 10.79 18.38 25.75
CA LYS A 231 12.02 17.76 26.26
C LYS A 231 12.01 16.24 26.07
N THR A 232 12.79 15.76 25.12
CA THR A 232 13.10 14.34 24.85
C THR A 232 14.02 13.76 25.93
N ASP A 233 13.69 13.98 27.20
CA ASP A 233 14.31 13.27 28.34
C ASP A 233 13.45 12.07 28.78
N ASP A 234 12.28 11.88 28.17
CA ASP A 234 11.36 10.78 28.49
C ASP A 234 11.31 9.79 27.33
N ASP A 235 11.74 8.56 27.57
CA ASP A 235 11.68 7.44 26.63
C ASP A 235 10.25 6.91 26.41
N SER A 236 9.22 7.70 26.70
CA SER A 236 7.81 7.30 26.59
C SER A 236 7.38 6.93 25.17
N TYR A 237 8.09 7.40 24.15
CA TYR A 237 7.87 7.03 22.75
C TYR A 237 8.10 5.54 22.47
N ILE A 238 8.83 4.81 23.34
CA ILE A 238 9.07 3.37 23.18
C ILE A 238 7.91 2.48 23.66
N LEU A 239 7.02 3.01 24.51
CA LEU A 239 5.96 2.24 25.17
C LEU A 239 5.06 1.46 24.19
N PRO A 240 4.66 2.00 23.02
CA PRO A 240 3.91 1.24 22.03
C PRO A 240 4.66 0.01 21.50
N VAL A 241 5.99 0.09 21.39
CA VAL A 241 6.85 -1.03 20.96
C VAL A 241 6.88 -2.10 22.04
N LEU A 242 7.06 -1.71 23.30
CA LEU A 242 7.04 -2.61 24.45
C LEU A 242 5.70 -3.35 24.52
N LEU A 243 4.58 -2.64 24.35
CA LEU A 243 3.25 -3.24 24.37
C LEU A 243 3.02 -4.22 23.21
N ARG A 244 3.55 -3.92 22.03
CA ARG A 244 3.34 -4.75 20.82
C ARG A 244 4.15 -6.04 20.84
N PHE A 245 5.41 -5.94 21.27
CA PHE A 245 6.39 -7.02 21.22
C PHE A 245 6.76 -7.59 22.58
N ASP A 246 6.00 -7.25 23.63
CA ASP A 246 6.19 -7.71 25.02
C ASP A 246 7.63 -7.42 25.51
N GLY A 247 8.02 -6.16 25.33
CA GLY A 247 9.32 -5.65 25.76
C GLY A 247 9.32 -5.23 27.23
N GLN A 248 10.47 -5.33 27.88
CA GLN A 248 10.68 -4.97 29.27
C GLN A 248 11.91 -4.07 29.41
N PRO A 249 11.84 -2.98 30.18
CA PRO A 249 13.00 -2.16 30.48
C PRO A 249 13.90 -2.86 31.51
N GLU A 250 15.19 -2.86 31.25
CA GLU A 250 16.26 -3.32 32.15
C GLU A 250 17.30 -2.20 32.25
N VAL A 251 17.97 -2.09 33.40
CA VAL A 251 19.04 -1.09 33.60
C VAL A 251 20.37 -1.81 33.56
N ASP A 252 21.31 -1.29 32.78
CA ASP A 252 22.68 -1.83 32.73
C ASP A 252 23.52 -1.39 33.95
N GLU A 253 24.77 -1.85 34.01
CA GLU A 253 25.68 -1.51 35.11
C GLU A 253 26.07 -0.02 35.12
N GLU A 254 26.00 0.64 33.96
CA GLU A 254 26.27 2.05 33.77
C GLU A 254 25.07 2.97 34.09
N GLY A 255 23.87 2.41 34.28
CA GLY A 255 22.65 3.14 34.58
C GLY A 255 21.82 3.54 33.36
N ASN A 256 22.13 3.04 32.17
CA ASN A 256 21.33 3.24 30.96
C ASN A 256 20.17 2.24 30.90
N ILE A 257 19.08 2.63 30.26
CA ILE A 257 17.91 1.77 30.08
C ILE A 257 18.07 1.01 28.75
N LEU A 258 18.06 -0.32 28.85
CA LEU A 258 18.00 -1.24 27.73
C LEU A 258 16.62 -1.89 27.68
N TYR A 259 16.07 -2.05 26.49
CA TYR A 259 14.77 -2.70 26.29
C TYR A 259 14.99 -4.10 25.77
N ARG A 260 14.63 -5.10 26.59
CA ARG A 260 14.71 -6.52 26.24
C ARG A 260 13.36 -7.01 25.72
N PHE A 261 13.40 -7.81 24.65
CA PHE A 261 12.25 -8.42 23.98
C PHE A 261 12.42 -9.95 23.93
N PRO A 262 12.18 -10.66 25.05
CA PRO A 262 12.48 -12.09 25.15
C PRO A 262 11.78 -12.94 24.07
N SER A 263 10.55 -12.56 23.73
CA SER A 263 9.76 -13.26 22.71
C SER A 263 10.37 -13.19 21.31
N LEU A 264 11.14 -12.13 21.00
CA LEU A 264 11.79 -11.94 19.69
C LEU A 264 13.19 -12.56 19.64
N GLN A 265 13.73 -13.04 20.77
CA GLN A 265 15.00 -13.78 20.83
C GLN A 265 14.82 -15.23 20.40
N ARG A 266 13.65 -15.81 20.68
CA ARG A 266 13.29 -17.19 20.34
C ARG A 266 13.09 -17.32 18.84
N THR A 267 14.02 -17.96 18.14
CA THR A 267 14.04 -18.07 16.68
C THR A 267 14.18 -19.54 16.25
N ALA A 268 13.44 -19.96 15.23
CA ALA A 268 13.54 -21.32 14.70
C ALA A 268 14.82 -21.59 13.87
N ALA A 269 15.50 -20.54 13.43
CA ALA A 269 16.73 -20.66 12.65
C ALA A 269 17.89 -21.02 13.59
N PRO A 270 18.68 -22.07 13.29
CA PRO A 270 19.87 -22.36 14.08
C PRO A 270 20.77 -21.14 14.02
N GLN A 271 21.09 -20.59 15.19
CA GLN A 271 22.05 -19.50 15.35
C GLN A 271 23.37 -20.03 14.79
N ARG A 272 23.68 -19.74 13.51
CA ARG A 272 24.93 -20.16 12.88
C ARG A 272 26.06 -19.63 13.75
N SER A 273 26.71 -20.55 14.47
CA SER A 273 27.88 -20.33 15.33
C SER A 273 29.11 -20.03 14.47
N GLY A 274 29.05 -18.93 13.71
CA GLY A 274 30.05 -18.55 12.73
C GLY A 274 30.06 -17.05 12.57
N ARG A 275 30.92 -16.39 13.36
CA ARG A 275 31.25 -14.96 13.33
C ARG A 275 30.09 -14.05 13.76
N LYS A 276 30.21 -13.48 14.98
CA LYS A 276 29.47 -12.28 15.41
C LYS A 276 29.92 -11.12 14.51
N GLU A 277 29.37 -11.07 13.30
CA GLU A 277 29.61 -9.98 12.37
C GLU A 277 28.93 -8.72 12.93
N TYR A 278 29.58 -7.57 12.80
CA TYR A 278 29.11 -6.30 13.37
C TYR A 278 27.67 -6.03 12.88
N VAL A 279 26.73 -5.94 13.83
CA VAL A 279 25.28 -5.98 13.55
C VAL A 279 24.84 -4.82 12.65
N GLY A 280 25.48 -3.66 12.80
CA GLY A 280 25.27 -2.51 11.91
C GLY A 280 25.55 -2.80 10.42
N ARG A 281 26.48 -3.72 10.10
CA ARG A 281 26.75 -4.13 8.72
C ARG A 281 25.62 -5.05 8.20
N ARG A 282 25.17 -6.01 9.01
CA ARG A 282 24.11 -6.95 8.64
C ARG A 282 22.75 -6.27 8.46
N TRP A 283 22.42 -5.29 9.30
CA TRP A 283 21.21 -4.48 9.13
C TRP A 283 21.31 -3.58 7.89
N ALA A 284 22.45 -2.89 7.69
CA ALA A 284 22.65 -2.06 6.51
C ALA A 284 22.59 -2.85 5.18
N ASP A 285 23.12 -4.08 5.17
CA ASP A 285 23.05 -4.98 4.01
C ASP A 285 21.63 -5.54 3.79
N PHE A 286 20.88 -5.80 4.87
CA PHE A 286 19.50 -6.28 4.82
C PHE A 286 18.51 -5.20 4.36
N VAL A 287 18.75 -3.96 4.78
CA VAL A 287 17.89 -2.79 4.57
C VAL A 287 18.28 -2.01 3.32
N GLY A 288 19.26 -2.47 2.54
CA GLY A 288 19.78 -1.89 1.30
C GLY A 288 19.00 -0.70 0.73
N ASP A 289 19.61 0.49 0.79
CA ASP A 289 19.10 1.78 0.27
C ASP A 289 17.81 2.32 0.90
N VAL A 290 17.18 1.63 1.85
CA VAL A 290 16.11 2.23 2.67
C VAL A 290 16.78 3.29 3.54
N GLU A 291 16.32 4.53 3.35
CA GLU A 291 16.78 5.68 4.12
C GLU A 291 16.84 5.32 5.60
N LYS A 292 17.90 5.78 6.30
CA LYS A 292 18.11 5.51 7.74
C LYS A 292 16.95 5.96 8.63
N PHE A 293 15.98 6.69 8.07
CA PHE A 293 14.81 7.23 8.72
C PHE A 293 13.56 6.74 8.00
N PHE A 294 12.55 6.36 8.78
CA PHE A 294 11.26 5.98 8.27
C PHE A 294 10.44 7.23 7.93
N ASN A 295 10.45 7.63 6.66
CA ASN A 295 9.84 8.88 6.23
C ASN A 295 8.47 8.67 5.57
N GLU A 296 7.47 9.38 6.08
CA GLU A 296 6.20 9.53 5.39
C GLU A 296 6.35 10.44 4.16
N LYS A 297 5.73 10.04 3.05
CA LYS A 297 5.68 10.88 1.85
C LYS A 297 4.54 11.87 2.00
N LYS A 298 4.78 13.14 1.67
CA LYS A 298 3.72 14.15 1.67
C LYS A 298 2.61 13.74 0.71
N TRP A 299 1.38 13.65 1.22
CA TRP A 299 0.24 13.30 0.39
C TRP A 299 -0.13 14.47 -0.52
N GLN A 300 0.29 14.37 -1.79
CA GLN A 300 -0.18 15.24 -2.85
C GLN A 300 -1.41 14.60 -3.48
N PHE A 301 -2.54 15.31 -3.42
CA PHE A 301 -3.77 14.83 -4.06
C PHE A 301 -3.53 14.56 -5.56
N SER A 302 -2.85 15.49 -6.25
CA SER A 302 -2.56 15.43 -7.66
C SER A 302 -1.10 15.81 -7.92
N LYS A 303 -0.38 14.97 -8.67
CA LYS A 303 1.01 15.20 -9.11
C LYS A 303 1.13 16.15 -10.31
N THR A 304 0.01 16.67 -10.80
CA THR A 304 -0.10 17.48 -12.02
C THR A 304 0.66 18.81 -11.90
N SER A 305 1.37 19.21 -12.95
CA SER A 305 2.09 20.50 -12.98
C SER A 305 1.09 21.68 -12.98
N ALA A 306 1.56 22.88 -12.62
CA ALA A 306 0.70 24.07 -12.59
C ALA A 306 0.06 24.38 -13.96
N SER A 307 0.82 24.18 -15.04
CA SER A 307 0.34 24.40 -16.41
C SER A 307 -0.72 23.38 -16.83
N GLU A 308 -0.48 22.10 -16.56
CA GLU A 308 -1.43 21.02 -16.80
C GLU A 308 -2.71 21.21 -15.99
N ARG A 309 -2.58 21.59 -14.70
CA ARG A 309 -3.74 21.86 -13.84
C ARG A 309 -4.56 23.04 -14.35
N ALA A 310 -3.92 24.11 -14.80
CA ALA A 310 -4.61 25.26 -15.39
C ALA A 310 -5.34 24.88 -16.68
N LEU A 311 -4.74 24.03 -17.53
CA LEU A 311 -5.38 23.52 -18.75
C LEU A 311 -6.61 22.66 -18.43
N VAL A 312 -6.51 21.77 -17.44
CA VAL A 312 -7.64 20.92 -17.00
C VAL A 312 -8.78 21.77 -16.46
N ILE A 313 -8.49 22.73 -15.58
CA ILE A 313 -9.50 23.65 -15.03
C ILE A 313 -10.12 24.50 -16.13
N GLY A 314 -9.30 25.03 -17.04
CA GLY A 314 -9.76 25.82 -18.18
C GLY A 314 -10.70 25.02 -19.09
N LEU A 315 -10.33 23.78 -19.45
CA LEU A 315 -11.20 22.91 -20.25
C LEU A 315 -12.49 22.57 -19.52
N GLY A 316 -12.43 22.24 -18.23
CA GLY A 316 -13.61 21.96 -17.41
C GLY A 316 -14.57 23.15 -17.35
N GLY A 317 -14.02 24.35 -17.15
CA GLY A 317 -14.80 25.60 -17.17
C GLY A 317 -15.41 25.91 -18.54
N LEU A 318 -14.65 25.74 -19.62
CA LEU A 318 -15.16 25.91 -20.99
C LEU A 318 -16.27 24.91 -21.34
N ASN A 319 -16.11 23.64 -20.94
CA ASN A 319 -17.13 22.62 -21.17
C ASN A 319 -18.43 22.96 -20.41
N LEU A 320 -18.31 23.34 -19.12
CA LEU A 320 -19.46 23.75 -18.31
C LEU A 320 -20.16 24.98 -18.90
N PHE A 321 -19.39 26.00 -19.30
CA PHE A 321 -19.92 27.19 -19.97
C PHE A 321 -20.63 26.84 -21.28
N GLY A 322 -20.03 25.95 -22.09
CA GLY A 322 -20.61 25.45 -23.32
C GLY A 322 -21.96 24.77 -23.09
N VAL A 323 -22.08 23.93 -22.07
CA VAL A 323 -23.35 23.29 -21.68
C VAL A 323 -24.41 24.33 -21.30
N ILE A 324 -24.06 25.32 -20.48
CA ILE A 324 -25.00 26.38 -20.06
C ILE A 324 -25.46 27.19 -21.27
N PHE A 325 -24.53 27.60 -22.14
CA PHE A 325 -24.83 28.36 -23.35
C PHE A 325 -25.74 27.60 -24.31
N LEU A 326 -25.47 26.30 -24.53
CA LEU A 326 -26.35 25.42 -25.28
C LEU A 326 -27.75 25.34 -24.67
N GLY A 327 -27.84 25.22 -23.35
CA GLY A 327 -29.11 25.25 -22.63
C GLY A 327 -29.90 26.55 -22.82
N THR A 328 -29.21 27.69 -22.99
CA THR A 328 -29.86 28.97 -23.32
C THR A 328 -30.26 29.08 -24.79
N MET A 329 -29.56 28.43 -25.72
CA MET A 329 -29.91 28.42 -27.15
C MET A 329 -31.03 27.45 -27.51
N LEU A 330 -31.24 26.41 -26.71
CA LEU A 330 -32.27 25.37 -26.90
C LEU A 330 -33.59 25.68 -26.18
N LYS A 331 -33.66 26.79 -25.44
CA LYS A 331 -34.91 27.33 -24.87
C LYS A 331 -35.56 28.29 -25.85
#